data_AF-A0A972I951-F1
#
_entry.id   AF-A0A972I951-F1
#
_cell.length_a   1.000
_cell.length_b   1.000
_cell.length_c   1.000
_cell.angle_alpha   90.00
_cell.angle_beta   90.00
_cell.angle_gamma   90.00
#
_symmetry.space_group_name_H-M   'P 1'
#
loop_
_entity.id
_entity.type
_entity.pdbx_description
1 polymer ?
#
loop_
_entity_poly.entity_id
_entity_poly.type
_entity_poly.pdbx_seq_one_letter_code
_entity_poly.pdbx_strand_id
1 'polypeptide(L)'
;MATQQKPDGESARELKAELEKLRGDLQTLAGEIKLKLHLASMEVKDSWNEIEPRLRQFEEQVEGGFEKLGKAVNVTSSELKAAAQDLKERAKRIRDQLS
;
A
#
# COMPACT_ATOMS: atom_id res chain seq x y z
N MET A 1 -27.49 -26.82 -7.85
CA MET A 1 -26.33 -27.18 -7.02
C MET A 1 -25.31 -26.08 -7.17
N ALA A 2 -25.16 -25.24 -6.13
CA ALA A 2 -24.24 -24.11 -6.17
C ALA A 2 -22.81 -24.64 -6.11
N THR A 3 -22.02 -24.36 -7.13
CA THR A 3 -20.63 -24.80 -7.25
C THR A 3 -19.83 -24.20 -6.12
N GLN A 4 -19.28 -25.08 -5.29
CA GLN A 4 -18.40 -24.80 -4.18
C GLN A 4 -17.13 -24.09 -4.70
N GLN A 5 -17.03 -22.78 -4.50
CA GLN A 5 -15.78 -22.02 -4.67
C GLN A 5 -14.83 -22.47 -3.56
N LYS A 6 -13.94 -23.42 -3.86
CA LYS A 6 -12.72 -23.62 -3.07
C LYS A 6 -11.85 -22.37 -3.31
N PRO A 7 -11.23 -21.78 -2.28
CA PRO A 7 -10.23 -20.75 -2.49
C PRO A 7 -8.96 -21.43 -3.02
N ASP A 8 -8.93 -21.66 -4.34
CA ASP A 8 -7.76 -22.18 -5.05
C ASP A 8 -6.59 -21.18 -4.89
N GLY A 9 -5.38 -21.70 -4.68
CA GLY A 9 -4.16 -20.90 -4.46
C GLY A 9 -3.83 -19.87 -5.56
N GLU A 10 -4.57 -19.87 -6.66
CA GLU A 10 -4.57 -18.86 -7.71
C GLU A 10 -4.98 -17.47 -7.18
N SER A 11 -6.06 -17.37 -6.38
CA SER A 11 -6.51 -16.08 -5.83
C SER A 11 -5.50 -15.46 -4.87
N ALA A 12 -4.76 -16.29 -4.12
CA ALA A 12 -3.70 -15.81 -3.23
C ALA A 12 -2.48 -15.28 -4.01
N ARG A 13 -2.16 -15.91 -5.15
CA ARG A 13 -1.06 -15.47 -6.04
C ARG A 13 -1.41 -14.18 -6.77
N GLU A 14 -2.63 -14.07 -7.28
CA GLU A 14 -3.13 -12.84 -7.91
C GLU A 14 -3.14 -11.67 -6.92
N LEU A 15 -3.65 -11.91 -5.72
CA LEU A 15 -3.67 -10.89 -4.68
C LEU A 15 -2.24 -10.47 -4.25
N LYS A 16 -1.30 -11.42 -4.19
CA LYS A 16 0.11 -11.11 -3.95
C LYS A 16 0.68 -10.23 -5.06
N ALA A 17 0.43 -10.58 -6.32
CA ALA A 17 0.88 -9.78 -7.45
C ALA A 17 0.27 -8.37 -7.45
N GLU A 18 -1.02 -8.24 -7.13
CA GLU A 18 -1.69 -6.94 -6.97
C GLU A 18 -1.05 -6.09 -5.86
N LEU A 19 -0.77 -6.69 -4.70
CA LEU A 19 -0.16 -5.99 -3.57
C LEU A 19 1.30 -5.60 -3.83
N GLU A 20 2.09 -6.45 -4.48
CA GLU A 20 3.45 -6.11 -4.92
C GLU A 20 3.44 -4.97 -5.93
N LYS A 21 2.48 -4.97 -6.86
CA LYS A 21 2.28 -3.87 -7.79
C LYS A 21 1.91 -2.57 -7.08
N LEU A 22 0.97 -2.63 -6.13
CA LEU A 22 0.58 -1.50 -5.28
C LEU A 22 1.78 -0.97 -4.48
N ARG A 23 2.63 -1.85 -3.94
CA ARG A 23 3.88 -1.48 -3.26
C ARG A 23 4.79 -0.70 -4.21
N GLY A 24 5.03 -1.20 -5.42
CA GLY A 24 5.88 -0.53 -6.40
C GLY A 24 5.34 0.84 -6.83
N ASP A 25 4.02 0.95 -7.07
CA ASP A 25 3.34 2.23 -7.32
C ASP A 25 3.57 3.22 -6.18
N LEU A 26 3.38 2.77 -4.93
CA LEU A 26 3.53 3.60 -3.74
C LEU A 26 4.98 4.03 -3.51
N GLN A 27 5.95 3.13 -3.71
CA GLN A 27 7.38 3.44 -3.64
C GLN A 27 7.78 4.51 -4.65
N THR A 28 7.25 4.40 -5.88
CA THR A 28 7.49 5.40 -6.93
C THR A 28 6.92 6.76 -6.52
N LEU A 29 5.65 6.80 -6.11
CA LEU A 29 4.99 8.03 -5.64
C LEU A 29 5.74 8.65 -4.46
N ALA A 30 6.17 7.83 -3.49
CA ALA A 30 6.93 8.27 -2.34
C ALA A 30 8.28 8.89 -2.73
N GLY A 31 8.97 8.29 -3.70
CA GLY A 31 10.20 8.84 -4.25
C GLY A 31 9.99 10.21 -4.89
N GLU A 32 8.96 10.35 -5.73
CA GLU A 32 8.59 11.63 -6.35
C GLU A 32 8.20 12.69 -5.31
N ILE A 33 7.41 12.29 -4.30
CA ILE A 33 7.01 13.18 -3.21
C ILE A 33 8.25 13.63 -2.46
N LYS A 34 9.12 12.73 -1.99
CA LYS A 34 10.36 13.08 -1.27
C LYS A 34 11.25 14.05 -2.06
N LEU A 35 11.38 13.83 -3.37
CA LEU A 35 12.14 14.71 -4.25
C LEU A 35 11.56 16.12 -4.29
N LYS A 36 10.23 16.27 -4.32
CA LYS A 36 9.58 17.59 -4.35
C LYS A 36 9.35 18.17 -2.96
N LEU A 37 9.27 17.34 -1.94
CA LEU A 37 8.90 17.68 -0.56
C LEU A 37 9.81 18.76 0.02
N HIS A 38 11.10 18.75 -0.33
CA HIS A 38 12.05 19.75 0.14
C HIS A 38 11.64 21.20 -0.23
N LEU A 39 11.00 21.39 -1.39
CA LEU A 39 10.50 22.67 -1.92
C LEU A 39 9.05 22.94 -1.52
N ALA A 40 8.40 21.98 -0.88
CA ALA A 40 7.00 22.05 -0.54
C ALA A 40 6.72 22.96 0.65
N SER A 41 5.50 23.50 0.68
CA SER A 41 4.93 24.17 1.84
C SER A 41 4.86 23.25 3.06
N MET A 42 4.86 23.86 4.24
CA MET A 42 4.84 23.14 5.53
C MET A 42 3.63 22.21 5.67
N GLU A 43 2.46 22.61 5.15
CA GLU A 43 1.23 21.79 5.13
C GLU A 43 1.41 20.46 4.38
N VAL A 44 2.11 20.48 3.25
CA VAL A 44 2.38 19.28 2.44
C VAL A 44 3.41 18.39 3.13
N LYS A 45 4.39 19.02 3.82
CA LYS A 45 5.37 18.31 4.67
C LYS A 45 4.69 17.59 5.83
N ASP A 46 3.78 18.26 6.54
CA ASP A 46 2.98 17.65 7.62
C ASP A 46 2.14 16.49 7.09
N SER A 47 1.41 16.70 5.99
CA SER A 47 0.61 15.64 5.36
C SER A 47 1.45 14.43 4.96
N TRP A 48 2.68 14.65 4.46
CA TRP A 48 3.60 13.56 4.14
C TRP A 48 4.11 12.84 5.39
N ASN A 49 4.49 13.59 6.43
CA ASN A 49 4.97 13.02 7.70
C ASN A 49 3.92 12.14 8.39
N GLU A 50 2.64 12.40 8.19
CA GLU A 50 1.56 11.55 8.71
C GLU A 50 1.41 10.24 7.93
N ILE A 51 1.66 10.24 6.62
CA ILE A 51 1.43 9.07 5.76
C ILE A 51 2.68 8.22 5.52
N GLU A 52 3.88 8.81 5.53
CA GLU A 52 5.15 8.09 5.36
C GLU A 52 5.31 6.90 6.31
N PRO A 53 5.06 7.01 7.63
CA PRO A 53 5.20 5.87 8.53
C PRO A 53 4.18 4.76 8.22
N ARG A 54 2.95 5.12 7.79
CA ARG A 54 1.93 4.14 7.40
C ARG A 54 2.31 3.44 6.10
N LEU A 55 2.91 4.17 5.17
CA LEU A 55 3.42 3.62 3.93
C LEU A 55 4.53 2.61 4.19
N ARG A 56 5.49 2.97 5.05
CA ARG A 56 6.58 2.07 5.44
C ARG A 56 6.06 0.81 6.12
N GLN A 57 5.10 0.94 7.03
CA GLN A 57 4.45 -0.21 7.65
C GLN A 57 3.76 -1.12 6.62
N PHE A 58 3.10 -0.54 5.62
CA PHE A 58 2.50 -1.31 4.52
C PHE A 58 3.58 -2.07 3.72
N GLU A 59 4.68 -1.40 3.35
CA GLU A 59 5.79 -2.04 2.65
C GLU A 59 6.39 -3.20 3.47
N GLU A 60 6.61 -2.99 4.76
CA GLU A 60 7.09 -4.03 5.69
C GLU A 60 6.09 -5.17 5.86
N GLN A 61 4.77 -4.91 5.78
CA GLN A 61 3.75 -5.95 5.81
C GLN A 61 3.70 -6.78 4.52
N VAL A 62 3.86 -6.13 3.37
CA VAL A 62 3.90 -6.81 2.06
C VAL A 62 5.19 -7.63 1.90
N GLU A 63 6.34 -7.07 2.31
CA GLU A 63 7.66 -7.70 2.23
C GLU A 63 7.85 -8.76 3.34
N GLY A 64 7.41 -8.47 4.56
CA GLY A 64 7.53 -9.31 5.75
C GLY A 64 6.57 -10.50 5.82
N GLY A 65 5.59 -10.58 4.91
CA GLY A 65 5.16 -11.89 4.42
C GLY A 65 3.67 -12.10 4.23
N PHE A 66 3.34 -12.41 2.98
CA PHE A 66 2.31 -13.40 2.64
C PHE A 66 2.53 -14.77 3.32
N GLU A 67 3.78 -15.12 3.69
CA GLU A 67 4.10 -16.34 4.46
C GLU A 67 3.54 -16.34 5.89
N LYS A 68 3.31 -15.16 6.49
CA LYS A 68 2.72 -15.02 7.85
C LYS A 68 1.22 -14.75 7.82
N LEU A 69 0.69 -14.18 6.72
CA LEU A 69 -0.74 -13.97 6.47
C LEU A 69 -1.56 -15.27 6.58
N GLY A 70 -0.95 -16.43 6.31
CA GLY A 70 -1.61 -17.73 6.50
C GLY A 70 -1.66 -18.25 7.93
N LYS A 71 -0.95 -17.65 8.91
CA LYS A 71 -0.81 -18.26 10.26
C LYS A 71 -0.89 -17.32 11.47
N ALA A 72 -0.70 -15.99 11.36
CA ALA A 72 -0.57 -15.17 12.57
C ALA A 72 -1.10 -13.72 12.49
N VAL A 73 -1.57 -13.25 11.33
CA VAL A 73 -2.01 -11.87 11.15
C VAL A 73 -3.53 -11.85 10.97
N ASN A 74 -4.25 -11.19 11.87
CA ASN A 74 -5.71 -10.99 11.80
C ASN A 74 -6.13 -9.94 10.75
N VAL A 75 -5.20 -9.48 9.91
CA VAL A 75 -5.46 -8.57 8.79
C VAL A 75 -5.78 -9.42 7.57
N THR A 76 -6.99 -9.27 7.06
CA THR A 76 -7.41 -9.93 5.83
C THR A 76 -6.77 -9.25 4.61
N SER A 77 -6.65 -10.00 3.52
CA SER A 77 -6.22 -9.51 2.22
C SER A 77 -6.98 -8.26 1.74
N SER A 78 -8.28 -8.21 2.02
CA SER A 78 -9.16 -7.09 1.68
C SER A 78 -8.81 -5.82 2.48
N GLU A 79 -8.51 -5.95 3.77
CA GLU A 79 -8.10 -4.81 4.60
C GLU A 79 -6.75 -4.25 4.15
N LEU A 80 -5.80 -5.14 3.84
CA LEU A 80 -4.49 -4.73 3.33
C LEU A 80 -4.61 -4.02 1.98
N LYS A 81 -5.47 -4.54 1.08
CA LYS A 81 -5.77 -3.89 -0.21
C LYS A 81 -6.43 -2.53 -0.03
N ALA A 82 -7.40 -2.41 0.88
CA ALA A 82 -8.06 -1.15 1.19
C ALA A 82 -7.07 -0.11 1.76
N ALA A 83 -6.20 -0.52 2.68
CA ALA A 83 -5.15 0.33 3.23
C ALA A 83 -4.16 0.79 2.14
N ALA A 84 -3.74 -0.12 1.25
CA ALA A 84 -2.88 0.21 0.12
C ALA A 84 -3.52 1.25 -0.82
N GLN A 85 -4.82 1.09 -1.11
CA GLN A 85 -5.55 2.03 -1.96
C GLN A 85 -5.70 3.40 -1.30
N ASP A 86 -6.07 3.46 -0.02
CA ASP A 86 -6.15 4.72 0.74
C ASP A 86 -4.79 5.44 0.75
N LEU A 87 -3.70 4.72 1.04
CA LEU A 87 -2.34 5.27 0.99
C LEU A 87 -2.00 5.79 -0.41
N LYS A 88 -2.41 5.08 -1.46
CA LYS A 88 -2.16 5.49 -2.85
C LYS A 88 -2.92 6.75 -3.21
N GLU A 89 -4.17 6.88 -2.78
CA GLU A 89 -4.95 8.10 -3.00
C GLU A 89 -4.38 9.30 -2.24
N ARG A 90 -3.99 9.10 -0.97
CA ARG A 90 -3.34 10.15 -0.16
C ARG A 90 -2.01 10.60 -0.77
N ALA A 91 -1.15 9.65 -1.11
CA ALA A 91 0.12 9.95 -1.76
C ALA A 91 -0.09 10.69 -3.09
N LYS A 92 -1.09 10.28 -3.90
CA LYS A 92 -1.44 11.00 -5.14
C LYS A 92 -1.87 12.44 -4.87
N ARG A 93 -2.72 12.68 -3.86
CA ARG A 93 -3.13 14.05 -3.49
C ARG A 93 -1.94 14.91 -3.09
N ILE A 94 -1.05 14.38 -2.26
CA ILE A 94 0.17 15.07 -1.85
C ILE A 94 1.05 15.38 -3.07
N ARG A 95 1.24 14.41 -3.97
CA ARG A 95 1.97 14.62 -5.23
C ARG A 95 1.31 15.68 -6.12
N ASP A 96 -0.02 15.73 -6.15
CA ASP A 96 -0.78 16.73 -6.90
C ASP A 96 -0.57 18.15 -6.33
N GLN A 97 -0.56 18.29 -5.00
CA GLN A 97 -0.21 19.55 -4.32
C GLN A 97 1.26 19.97 -4.54
N LEU A 98 2.12 19.05 -4.97
CA LEU A 98 3.54 19.29 -5.27
C LEU A 98 3.81 19.56 -6.76
N SER A 99 2.81 19.44 -7.62
CA SER A 99 2.94 19.61 -9.07
C SER A 99 2.49 21.00 -9.49
#